data_AF-A0A7S0FXB9-F1
#
_entry.id   AF-A0A7S0FXB9-F1
#
_cell.length_a   1.000
_cell.length_b   1.000
_cell.length_c   1.000
_cell.angle_alpha   90.00
_cell.angle_beta   90.00
_cell.angle_gamma   90.00
#
_symmetry.space_group_name_H-M   'P 1'
#
loop_
_entity.id
_entity.type
_entity.pdbx_description
1 polymer ?
#
loop_
_entity_poly.entity_id
_entity_poly.type
_entity_poly.pdbx_seq_one_letter_code
_entity_poly.pdbx_strand_id
1 'polypeptide(L)'
;MLLQRELQKAVDVLDCPLDEAMAKARRLTHIIVVLAAGILQDLTFARYLSLAAGSAKLLGVRADDAFCFPDEQFWGDLNSGLLLDADKVNLEAVSVKYRGLFATIATNFTPNASSRVHDAEIKELIHRMRMPSAAPKDPQRDSMINISGPHAPRSSKGGERGKKQNAWSADDAVQVSKTMTEESESLTLPGVVGREDPL
;
A
#
# COMPACT_ATOMS: atom_id res chain seq x y z
N MET A 1 7.19 34.29 -5.49
CA MET A 1 8.04 33.79 -6.60
C MET A 1 9.28 33.04 -6.12
N LEU A 2 10.04 33.52 -5.13
CA LEU A 2 11.24 32.81 -4.61
C LEU A 2 10.93 31.44 -3.98
N LEU A 3 9.84 31.33 -3.20
CA LEU A 3 9.47 30.09 -2.51
C LEU A 3 9.13 28.92 -3.45
N GLN A 4 8.41 29.20 -4.55
CA GLN A 4 8.06 28.18 -5.55
C GLN A 4 9.30 27.60 -6.23
N ARG A 5 10.31 28.44 -6.47
CA ARG A 5 11.57 28.03 -7.09
C ARG A 5 12.41 27.15 -6.16
N GLU A 6 12.43 27.46 -4.87
CA GLU A 6 13.12 26.63 -3.86
C GLU A 6 12.42 25.28 -3.65
N LEU A 7 11.08 25.26 -3.67
CA LEU A 7 10.32 24.00 -3.62
C LEU A 7 10.59 23.12 -4.84
N GLN A 8 10.66 23.70 -6.05
CA GLN A 8 11.00 22.96 -7.27
C GLN A 8 12.42 22.37 -7.25
N LYS A 9 13.37 22.97 -6.51
CA LYS A 9 14.71 22.39 -6.36
C LYS A 9 14.74 21.15 -5.46
N ALA A 10 13.79 21.04 -4.53
CA ALA A 10 13.72 19.94 -3.56
C ALA A 10 12.87 18.75 -4.04
N VAL A 11 12.08 18.95 -5.10
CA VAL A 11 11.23 17.92 -5.71
C VAL A 11 11.87 17.49 -7.02
N ASP A 12 12.40 16.26 -7.06
CA ASP A 12 12.84 15.65 -8.30
C ASP A 12 11.72 14.74 -8.81
N VAL A 13 11.22 15.02 -10.01
CA VAL A 13 10.26 14.15 -10.68
C VAL A 13 11.07 13.08 -11.40
N LEU A 14 10.84 11.83 -11.04
CA LEU A 14 11.50 10.67 -11.67
C LEU A 14 10.84 10.40 -13.04
N ASP A 15 11.10 11.28 -14.00
CA ASP A 15 10.76 11.10 -15.42
C ASP A 15 12.05 10.81 -16.20
N CYS A 16 12.75 9.76 -15.81
CA CYS A 16 14.00 9.36 -16.43
C CYS A 16 14.09 7.83 -16.55
N PRO A 17 14.95 7.31 -17.44
CA PRO A 17 15.14 5.87 -17.60
C PRO A 17 15.40 5.19 -16.26
N LEU A 18 14.95 3.94 -16.13
CA LEU A 18 14.97 3.18 -14.88
C LEU A 18 16.35 3.22 -14.19
N ASP A 19 17.44 3.10 -14.95
CA ASP A 19 18.81 3.10 -14.43
C ASP A 19 19.23 4.44 -13.80
N GLU A 20 18.78 5.57 -14.37
CA GLU A 20 19.05 6.90 -13.81
C GLU A 20 18.21 7.15 -12.57
N ALA A 21 16.94 6.76 -12.63
CA ALA A 21 16.03 6.82 -11.50
C ALA A 21 16.55 5.96 -10.34
N MET A 22 17.20 4.83 -10.61
CA MET A 22 17.88 4.01 -9.60
C MET A 22 19.03 4.76 -8.92
N ALA A 23 19.89 5.42 -9.71
CA ALA A 23 21.02 6.17 -9.17
C ALA A 23 20.54 7.33 -8.27
N LYS A 24 19.43 7.97 -8.65
CA LYS A 24 18.77 9.01 -7.86
C LYS A 24 18.09 8.46 -6.61
N ALA A 25 17.32 7.38 -6.73
CA ALA A 25 16.53 6.78 -5.65
C ALA A 25 17.38 6.36 -4.44
N ARG A 26 18.63 5.93 -4.67
CA ARG A 26 19.58 5.60 -3.59
C ARG A 26 19.87 6.76 -2.64
N ARG A 27 19.70 8.01 -3.09
CA ARG A 27 19.92 9.22 -2.30
C ARG A 27 18.64 9.75 -1.65
N LEU A 28 17.49 9.19 -2.00
CA LEU A 28 16.21 9.64 -1.49
C LEU A 28 15.92 8.98 -0.14
N THR A 29 15.50 9.79 0.81
CA THR A 29 15.04 9.32 2.14
C THR A 29 13.55 9.01 2.14
N HIS A 30 12.80 9.66 1.26
CA HIS A 30 11.35 9.53 1.12
C HIS A 30 10.99 9.52 -0.36
N ILE A 31 10.02 8.69 -0.72
CA ILE A 31 9.42 8.64 -2.05
C ILE A 31 7.93 8.81 -1.87
N ILE A 32 7.39 9.83 -2.52
CA ILE A 32 5.94 10.05 -2.60
C ILE A 32 5.46 9.28 -3.82
N VAL A 33 4.52 8.36 -3.58
CA VAL A 33 3.93 7.51 -4.60
C VAL A 33 2.54 8.02 -4.90
N VAL A 34 2.33 8.46 -6.13
CA VAL A 34 1.05 8.99 -6.61
C VAL A 34 0.21 7.80 -7.10
N LEU A 35 -0.87 7.49 -6.39
CA LEU A 35 -1.77 6.38 -6.65
C LEU A 35 -2.92 6.87 -7.54
N ALA A 36 -2.80 6.60 -8.83
CA ALA A 36 -3.80 6.88 -9.86
C ALA A 36 -4.36 5.58 -10.44
N ALA A 37 -5.50 5.66 -11.12
CA ALA A 37 -6.09 4.51 -11.80
C ALA A 37 -5.09 3.82 -12.74
N GLY A 38 -5.01 2.49 -12.67
CA GLY A 38 -4.14 1.69 -13.53
C GLY A 38 -2.68 1.55 -13.06
N ILE A 39 -2.23 2.31 -12.04
CA ILE A 39 -0.81 2.32 -11.65
C ILE A 39 -0.30 0.97 -11.15
N LEU A 40 -1.18 0.14 -10.56
CA LEU A 40 -0.81 -1.17 -10.02
C LEU A 40 -0.54 -2.21 -11.11
N GLN A 41 -1.09 -1.99 -12.31
CA GLN A 41 -0.89 -2.83 -13.49
C GLN A 41 0.37 -2.43 -14.28
N ASP A 42 0.99 -1.29 -13.96
CA ASP A 42 2.21 -0.84 -14.64
C ASP A 42 3.45 -1.60 -14.13
N LEU A 43 4.05 -2.38 -15.04
CA LEU A 43 5.31 -3.09 -14.81
C LEU A 43 6.44 -2.15 -14.39
N THR A 44 6.47 -0.95 -14.95
CA THR A 44 7.51 0.05 -14.68
C THR A 44 7.41 0.53 -13.25
N PHE A 45 6.20 0.80 -12.78
CA PHE A 45 5.91 1.17 -11.40
C PHE A 45 6.36 0.09 -10.41
N ALA A 46 6.02 -1.17 -10.66
CA ALA A 46 6.44 -2.27 -9.80
C ALA A 46 7.97 -2.44 -9.76
N ARG A 47 8.66 -2.19 -10.87
CA ARG A 47 10.14 -2.15 -10.91
C ARG A 47 10.67 -0.99 -10.07
N TYR A 48 10.12 0.21 -10.15
CA TYR A 48 10.52 1.31 -9.27
C TYR A 48 10.31 0.97 -7.79
N LEU A 49 9.20 0.32 -7.46
CA LEU A 49 8.88 -0.09 -6.09
C LEU A 49 9.87 -1.12 -5.54
N SER A 50 10.28 -2.09 -6.37
CA SER A 50 11.28 -3.10 -6.01
C SER A 50 12.65 -2.48 -5.77
N LEU A 51 13.00 -1.46 -6.55
CA LEU A 51 14.27 -0.76 -6.46
C LEU A 51 14.35 0.19 -5.26
N ALA A 52 13.21 0.77 -4.85
CA ALA A 52 13.09 1.57 -3.64
C ALA A 52 13.24 0.77 -2.33
N ALA A 53 13.36 -0.57 -2.42
CA ALA A 53 13.24 -1.46 -1.27
C ALA A 53 14.29 -1.27 -0.16
N GLY A 54 15.44 -0.63 -0.44
CA GLY A 54 16.57 -0.55 0.49
C GLY A 54 16.73 0.75 1.29
N SER A 55 16.26 1.91 0.80
CA SER A 55 16.72 3.21 1.35
C SER A 55 15.64 4.22 1.68
N ALA A 56 14.46 4.17 1.03
CA ALA A 56 13.48 5.23 1.15
C ALA A 56 12.19 4.76 1.85
N LYS A 57 11.61 5.65 2.65
CA LYS A 57 10.22 5.49 3.13
C LYS A 57 9.26 5.80 1.98
N LEU A 58 8.31 4.91 1.73
CA LEU A 58 7.26 5.11 0.73
C LEU A 58 6.05 5.78 1.39
N LEU A 59 5.46 6.75 0.70
CA LEU A 59 4.28 7.47 1.15
C LEU A 59 3.26 7.50 0.02
N GLY A 60 2.18 6.74 0.18
CA GLY A 60 1.11 6.66 -0.82
C GLY A 60 0.20 7.88 -0.73
N VAL A 61 -0.03 8.53 -1.87
CA VAL A 61 -0.95 9.65 -2.02
C VAL A 61 -1.96 9.29 -3.10
N ARG A 62 -3.24 9.19 -2.74
CA ARG A 62 -4.30 8.93 -3.70
C ARG A 62 -4.58 10.19 -4.53
N ALA A 63 -4.42 10.08 -5.84
CA ALA A 63 -4.56 11.18 -6.77
C ALA A 63 -5.96 11.26 -7.39
N ASP A 64 -6.62 10.12 -7.54
CA ASP A 64 -7.97 10.04 -8.10
C ASP A 64 -8.87 9.07 -7.32
N ASP A 65 -10.17 9.29 -7.43
CA ASP A 65 -11.18 8.41 -6.84
C ASP A 65 -11.31 7.09 -7.61
N ALA A 66 -10.77 7.02 -8.82
CA ALA A 66 -10.75 5.83 -9.66
C ALA A 66 -9.69 4.79 -9.24
N PHE A 67 -8.79 5.14 -8.33
CA PHE A 67 -7.81 4.21 -7.78
C PHE A 67 -8.51 3.08 -7.01
N CYS A 68 -8.33 1.86 -7.48
CA CYS A 68 -8.78 0.65 -6.81
C CYS A 68 -7.66 0.08 -5.93
N PHE A 69 -7.97 -0.17 -4.66
CA PHE A 69 -7.08 -0.89 -3.76
C PHE A 69 -6.91 -2.34 -4.24
N PRO A 70 -5.72 -2.94 -4.04
CA PRO A 70 -5.48 -4.32 -4.43
C PRO A 70 -6.42 -5.27 -3.69
N ASP A 71 -7.10 -6.14 -4.44
CA ASP A 71 -7.93 -7.22 -3.93
C ASP A 71 -7.14 -8.54 -3.84
N GLU A 72 -7.80 -9.61 -3.39
CA GLU A 72 -7.18 -10.94 -3.28
C GLU A 72 -6.69 -11.46 -4.64
N GLN A 73 -7.38 -11.12 -5.73
CA GLN A 73 -7.00 -11.51 -7.08
C GLN A 73 -5.67 -10.85 -7.47
N PHE A 74 -5.53 -9.54 -7.26
CA PHE A 74 -4.27 -8.82 -7.51
C PHE A 74 -3.10 -9.48 -6.77
N TRP A 75 -3.27 -9.84 -5.50
CA TRP A 75 -2.21 -10.50 -4.74
C TRP A 75 -1.89 -11.90 -5.27
N GLY A 76 -2.92 -12.64 -5.73
CA GLY A 76 -2.74 -13.92 -6.43
C GLY A 76 -1.91 -13.76 -7.70
N ASP A 77 -2.29 -12.82 -8.56
CA ASP A 77 -1.64 -12.54 -9.84
C ASP A 77 -0.21 -12.00 -9.66
N LEU A 78 0.04 -11.24 -8.60
CA LEU A 78 1.37 -10.77 -8.23
C LEU A 78 2.27 -11.94 -7.82
N ASN A 79 1.76 -12.83 -6.95
CA ASN A 79 2.53 -13.96 -6.43
C ASN A 79 2.76 -15.06 -7.49
N SER A 80 1.86 -15.18 -8.48
CA SER A 80 2.02 -16.12 -9.59
C SER A 80 3.00 -15.62 -10.66
N GLY A 81 3.50 -14.39 -10.55
CA GLY A 81 4.32 -13.74 -11.58
C GLY A 81 3.54 -13.38 -12.84
N LEU A 82 2.21 -13.31 -12.78
CA LEU A 82 1.39 -12.87 -13.93
C LEU A 82 1.57 -11.36 -14.15
N LEU A 83 1.68 -10.60 -13.06
CA LEU A 83 1.92 -9.16 -13.10
C LEU A 83 3.38 -8.77 -13.25
N LEU A 84 4.33 -9.64 -12.88
CA LEU A 84 5.76 -9.33 -12.92
C LEU A 84 6.55 -10.57 -13.28
N ASP A 85 7.55 -10.38 -14.13
CA ASP A 85 8.49 -11.44 -14.50
C ASP A 85 9.27 -11.89 -13.24
N ALA A 86 8.89 -13.08 -12.73
CA ALA A 86 9.44 -13.67 -11.52
C ALA A 86 10.96 -13.91 -11.60
N ASP A 87 11.51 -14.06 -12.81
CA ASP A 87 12.93 -14.29 -13.01
C ASP A 87 13.76 -13.01 -12.82
N LYS A 88 13.13 -11.84 -12.97
CA LYS A 88 13.80 -10.54 -12.91
C LYS A 88 13.60 -9.80 -11.60
N VAL A 89 12.56 -10.13 -10.84
CA VAL A 89 12.15 -9.36 -9.66
C VAL A 89 11.80 -10.29 -8.52
N ASN A 90 12.29 -9.98 -7.32
CA ASN A 90 11.88 -10.67 -6.10
C ASN A 90 10.42 -10.30 -5.75
N LEU A 91 9.49 -11.17 -6.12
CA LEU A 91 8.04 -10.97 -5.94
C LEU A 91 7.65 -10.78 -4.47
N GLU A 92 8.29 -11.50 -3.55
CA GLU A 92 8.03 -11.39 -2.11
C GLU A 92 8.40 -10.00 -1.60
N ALA A 93 9.58 -9.51 -1.98
CA ALA A 93 10.02 -8.16 -1.62
C ALA A 93 9.08 -7.09 -2.17
N VAL A 94 8.59 -7.25 -3.41
CA VAL A 94 7.62 -6.33 -4.01
C VAL A 94 6.28 -6.37 -3.28
N SER A 95 5.77 -7.56 -2.95
CA SER A 95 4.53 -7.73 -2.21
C SER A 95 4.59 -7.05 -0.83
N VAL A 96 5.69 -7.23 -0.09
CA VAL A 96 5.93 -6.54 1.18
C VAL A 96 5.91 -5.02 1.02
N LYS A 97 6.47 -4.50 -0.08
CA LYS A 97 6.50 -3.05 -0.34
C LYS A 97 5.14 -2.50 -0.74
N TYR A 98 4.37 -3.20 -1.55
CA TYR A 98 2.99 -2.84 -1.82
C TYR A 98 2.18 -2.78 -0.52
N ARG A 99 2.30 -3.80 0.35
CA ARG A 99 1.63 -3.80 1.66
C ARG A 99 2.06 -2.62 2.52
N GLY A 100 3.36 -2.33 2.59
CA GLY A 100 3.88 -1.18 3.34
C GLY A 100 3.40 0.17 2.79
N LEU A 101 3.33 0.29 1.46
CA LEU A 101 2.80 1.46 0.77
C LEU A 101 1.33 1.68 1.15
N PHE A 102 0.50 0.63 1.11
CA PHE A 102 -0.92 0.71 1.43
C PHE A 102 -1.22 0.80 2.92
N ALA A 103 -0.34 0.31 3.79
CA ALA A 103 -0.42 0.56 5.22
C ALA A 103 -0.20 2.05 5.55
N THR A 104 0.52 2.77 4.69
CA THR A 104 0.94 4.16 4.89
C THR A 104 0.29 5.10 3.87
N ILE A 105 -0.98 4.90 3.55
CA ILE A 105 -1.73 5.84 2.71
C ILE A 105 -1.96 7.10 3.51
N ALA A 106 -1.30 8.17 3.10
CA ALA A 106 -1.21 9.39 3.88
C ALA A 106 -2.51 10.18 3.87
N THR A 107 -3.10 10.37 2.70
CA THR A 107 -4.19 11.32 2.52
C THR A 107 -4.81 11.16 1.13
N ASN A 108 -6.12 11.38 1.04
CA ASN A 108 -6.77 11.72 -0.23
C ASN A 108 -6.65 13.25 -0.36
N PHE A 109 -5.98 13.75 -1.39
CA PHE A 109 -5.99 15.19 -1.63
C PHE A 109 -7.30 15.59 -2.29
N THR A 110 -7.94 16.61 -1.76
CA THR A 110 -9.18 17.10 -2.34
C THR A 110 -8.85 18.05 -3.51
N PRO A 111 -9.16 17.71 -4.78
CA PRO A 111 -8.70 18.47 -5.95
C PRO A 111 -9.21 19.92 -5.98
N ASN A 112 -10.37 20.17 -5.38
CA ASN A 112 -11.01 21.50 -5.30
C ASN A 112 -11.10 22.03 -3.86
N ALA A 113 -10.22 21.58 -2.96
CA ALA A 113 -10.20 22.09 -1.59
C ALA A 113 -9.81 23.56 -1.54
N SER A 114 -10.27 24.25 -0.49
CA SER A 114 -9.72 25.55 -0.14
C SER A 114 -8.23 25.43 0.24
N SER A 115 -7.46 26.50 0.05
CA SER A 115 -6.03 26.55 0.45
C SER A 115 -5.81 26.15 1.91
N ARG A 116 -6.75 26.46 2.82
CA ARG A 116 -6.68 26.01 4.23
C ARG A 116 -6.75 24.49 4.40
N VAL A 117 -7.52 23.81 3.55
CA VAL A 117 -7.65 22.34 3.58
C VAL A 117 -6.39 21.72 3.01
N HIS A 118 -5.86 22.23 1.89
CA HIS A 118 -4.57 21.79 1.36
C HIS A 118 -3.43 21.96 2.37
N ASP A 119 -3.37 23.10 3.07
CA ASP A 119 -2.36 23.32 4.12
C ASP A 119 -2.46 22.29 5.25
N ALA A 120 -3.67 21.89 5.62
CA ALA A 120 -3.90 20.86 6.63
C ALA A 120 -3.48 19.47 6.14
N GLU A 121 -3.85 19.10 4.91
CA GLU A 121 -3.45 17.85 4.26
C GLU A 121 -1.92 17.74 4.13
N ILE A 122 -1.24 18.84 3.76
CA ILE A 122 0.23 18.91 3.68
C ILE A 122 0.87 18.78 5.07
N LYS A 123 0.33 19.44 6.10
CA LYS A 123 0.85 19.33 7.47
C LYS A 123 0.76 17.90 7.99
N GLU A 124 -0.35 17.23 7.70
CA GLU A 124 -0.55 15.82 8.03
C GLU A 124 0.47 14.93 7.31
N LEU A 125 0.69 15.17 6.01
CA LEU A 125 1.71 14.47 5.22
C LEU A 125 3.11 14.62 5.84
N ILE A 126 3.50 15.86 6.17
CA ILE A 126 4.78 16.18 6.81
C ILE A 126 4.90 15.47 8.18
N HIS A 127 3.82 15.44 8.96
CA HIS A 127 3.79 14.77 10.25
C HIS A 127 4.07 13.27 10.10
N ARG A 128 3.42 12.61 9.13
CA ARG A 128 3.63 11.18 8.82
C ARG A 128 5.04 10.89 8.32
N MET A 129 5.64 11.77 7.52
CA MET A 129 7.03 11.64 7.08
C MET A 129 8.03 11.69 8.24
N ARG A 130 7.78 12.58 9.22
CA ARG A 130 8.63 12.76 10.40
C ARG A 130 8.51 11.64 11.42
N MET A 131 7.38 10.91 11.43
CA MET A 131 7.25 9.79 12.33
C MET A 131 8.33 8.75 12.01
N PRO A 132 9.16 8.35 13.00
CA PRO A 132 10.05 7.22 12.81
C PRO A 132 9.16 6.06 12.41
N SER A 133 9.42 5.48 11.23
CA SER A 133 8.76 4.24 10.83
C SER A 133 9.02 3.31 12.01
N ALA A 134 7.95 2.87 12.68
CA ALA A 134 8.06 1.87 13.72
C ALA A 134 8.58 0.64 12.99
N ALA A 135 9.91 0.54 12.89
CA ALA A 135 10.56 -0.62 12.32
C ALA A 135 9.92 -1.79 13.04
N PRO A 136 9.42 -2.80 12.30
CA PRO A 136 8.85 -3.98 12.93
C PRO A 136 9.92 -4.49 13.89
N LYS A 137 9.69 -4.28 15.20
CA LYS A 137 10.53 -4.85 16.23
C LYS A 137 10.32 -6.34 16.04
N ASP A 138 11.26 -7.00 15.40
CA ASP A 138 11.24 -8.45 15.20
C ASP A 138 10.76 -9.09 16.51
N PRO A 139 9.55 -9.66 16.56
CA PRO A 139 9.01 -10.21 17.80
C PRO A 139 9.70 -11.53 18.21
N GLN A 140 10.88 -11.85 17.63
CA GLN A 140 11.40 -13.22 17.57
C GLN A 140 12.83 -13.37 18.08
N ARG A 141 13.21 -12.71 19.18
CA ARG A 141 14.50 -12.99 19.85
C ARG A 141 14.53 -13.09 21.38
N ASP A 142 13.38 -13.13 22.06
CA ASP A 142 13.35 -13.31 23.53
C ASP A 142 13.00 -14.73 24.02
N SER A 143 13.00 -15.74 23.15
CA SER A 143 12.79 -17.14 23.54
C SER A 143 14.04 -18.02 23.37
N MET A 144 15.12 -17.66 24.07
CA MET A 144 16.18 -18.60 24.45
C MET A 144 16.45 -18.45 25.96
N ILE A 145 15.50 -18.92 26.77
CA ILE A 145 15.77 -19.25 28.17
C ILE A 145 16.27 -20.70 28.20
N ASN A 146 17.51 -20.85 28.64
CA ASN A 146 18.24 -22.10 28.87
C ASN A 146 17.37 -23.19 29.51
N ILE A 147 17.22 -24.33 28.83
CA ILE A 147 16.82 -25.59 29.45
C ILE A 147 18.08 -26.44 29.59
N SER A 148 18.74 -26.33 30.75
CA SER A 148 19.76 -27.28 31.19
C SER A 148 19.57 -27.58 32.66
N GLY A 149 19.15 -28.81 32.96
CA GLY A 149 19.58 -29.53 34.17
C GLY A 149 18.54 -29.73 35.28
N PRO A 150 18.30 -30.98 35.73
CA PRO A 150 17.31 -31.33 36.75
C PRO A 150 17.90 -31.29 38.17
N HIS A 151 17.20 -30.69 39.14
CA HIS A 151 17.44 -31.00 40.56
C HIS A 151 16.23 -30.72 41.46
N ALA A 152 15.69 -31.83 42.00
CA ALA A 152 14.96 -32.04 43.26
C ALA A 152 13.62 -31.32 43.56
N PRO A 153 12.67 -32.04 44.20
CA PRO A 153 11.34 -31.53 44.54
C PRO A 153 11.35 -30.81 45.90
N ARG A 154 10.62 -29.69 46.00
CA ARG A 154 10.21 -29.18 47.32
C ARG A 154 8.79 -28.62 47.30
N SER A 155 7.95 -29.40 47.97
CA SER A 155 6.62 -29.11 48.49
C SER A 155 6.49 -27.72 49.13
N SER A 156 5.46 -26.94 48.76
CA SER A 156 4.36 -26.59 49.67
C SER A 156 3.48 -25.44 49.16
N LYS A 157 2.17 -25.74 49.08
CA LYS A 157 1.00 -24.97 49.56
C LYS A 157 0.83 -23.49 49.19
N GLY A 158 -0.29 -23.23 48.50
CA GLY A 158 -1.39 -22.42 49.09
C GLY A 158 -1.58 -21.01 48.53
N GLY A 159 -2.84 -20.66 48.24
CA GLY A 159 -3.32 -19.28 47.99
C GLY A 159 -4.03 -19.14 46.64
N GLU A 160 -5.33 -19.45 46.57
CA GLU A 160 -6.43 -18.45 46.54
C GLU A 160 -6.59 -17.72 45.20
N ARG A 161 -7.51 -18.18 44.33
CA ARG A 161 -8.90 -17.69 44.21
C ARG A 161 -9.04 -16.16 44.15
N GLY A 162 -9.17 -15.65 42.92
CA GLY A 162 -9.68 -14.32 42.63
C GLY A 162 -10.47 -14.31 41.31
N LYS A 163 -11.78 -14.55 41.39
CA LYS A 163 -12.78 -14.29 40.34
C LYS A 163 -12.89 -12.79 40.06
N LYS A 164 -13.10 -12.41 38.79
CA LYS A 164 -13.93 -11.29 38.28
C LYS A 164 -13.88 -11.39 36.73
N GLN A 165 -14.88 -11.98 36.05
CA GLN A 165 -16.14 -11.37 35.60
C GLN A 165 -16.00 -9.97 34.99
N ASN A 166 -16.20 -9.90 33.67
CA ASN A 166 -17.14 -9.04 32.92
C ASN A 166 -16.83 -9.28 31.42
N ALA A 167 -17.62 -10.05 30.66
CA ALA A 167 -18.91 -9.67 30.09
C ALA A 167 -18.82 -8.32 29.34
N TRP A 168 -18.84 -8.39 28.00
CA TRP A 168 -19.77 -7.67 27.12
C TRP A 168 -19.80 -8.39 25.78
N SER A 169 -20.98 -8.93 25.48
CA SER A 169 -21.41 -9.44 24.18
C SER A 169 -22.51 -8.48 23.73
N ALA A 170 -22.47 -8.10 22.47
CA ALA A 170 -23.59 -7.52 21.74
C ALA A 170 -23.44 -7.95 20.29
N ASP A 171 -24.07 -9.08 19.97
CA ASP A 171 -24.79 -9.25 18.72
C ASP A 171 -25.69 -8.02 18.50
N ASP A 172 -25.66 -7.42 17.31
CA ASP A 172 -26.91 -7.16 16.62
C ASP A 172 -26.73 -7.03 15.12
N ALA A 173 -27.58 -7.77 14.44
CA ALA A 173 -27.68 -7.89 13.00
C ALA A 173 -28.45 -6.70 12.42
N VAL A 174 -28.08 -6.26 11.22
CA VAL A 174 -29.03 -5.65 10.29
C VAL A 174 -28.90 -6.33 8.94
N GLN A 175 -29.93 -7.09 8.63
CA GLN A 175 -30.24 -7.71 7.35
C GLN A 175 -31.36 -6.87 6.69
N VAL A 176 -31.48 -6.96 5.35
CA VAL A 176 -32.63 -6.54 4.49
C VAL A 176 -32.65 -5.02 4.16
N SER A 177 -32.67 -4.54 2.90
CA SER A 177 -33.44 -4.88 1.68
C SER A 177 -32.64 -4.43 0.43
N LYS A 178 -32.51 -5.17 -0.69
CA LYS A 178 -33.46 -5.55 -1.77
C LYS A 178 -33.90 -4.40 -2.71
N THR A 179 -33.82 -4.72 -4.01
CA THR A 179 -34.48 -4.18 -5.24
C THR A 179 -33.89 -2.99 -6.00
N MET A 180 -33.34 -3.28 -7.20
CA MET A 180 -33.66 -2.74 -8.54
C MET A 180 -32.57 -3.28 -9.48
N THR A 181 -32.77 -4.27 -10.36
CA THR A 181 -33.72 -4.45 -11.48
C THR A 181 -33.52 -3.41 -12.59
N GLU A 182 -33.05 -3.91 -13.75
CA GLU A 182 -33.04 -3.30 -15.10
C GLU A 182 -32.06 -2.10 -15.27
N GLU A 183 -31.26 -1.97 -16.32
CA GLU A 183 -31.50 -2.25 -17.73
C GLU A 183 -30.25 -2.81 -18.43
N SER A 184 -30.49 -3.79 -19.30
CA SER A 184 -29.52 -4.29 -20.28
C SER A 184 -29.73 -3.50 -21.58
N GLU A 185 -28.87 -2.55 -21.89
CA GLU A 185 -28.81 -1.99 -23.25
C GLU A 185 -27.78 -2.76 -24.07
N SER A 186 -28.31 -3.72 -24.83
CA SER A 186 -27.65 -4.34 -25.97
C SER A 186 -27.38 -3.28 -27.04
N LEU A 187 -26.13 -2.81 -27.15
CA LEU A 187 -25.71 -1.98 -28.27
C LEU A 187 -25.45 -2.86 -29.50
N THR A 188 -26.48 -3.03 -30.33
CA THR A 188 -26.37 -3.58 -31.68
C THR A 188 -25.61 -2.65 -32.61
N LEU A 189 -24.62 -3.23 -33.30
CA LEU A 189 -23.79 -2.62 -34.34
C LEU A 189 -24.62 -2.17 -35.56
N PRO A 190 -24.29 -1.05 -36.22
CA PRO A 190 -24.51 -0.91 -37.66
C PRO A 190 -23.27 -1.40 -38.42
N GLY A 191 -23.52 -2.40 -39.27
CA GLY A 191 -22.52 -3.01 -40.15
C GLY A 191 -21.92 -2.02 -41.15
N VAL A 192 -20.60 -2.14 -41.35
CA VAL A 192 -19.94 -1.60 -42.53
C VAL A 192 -19.87 -2.72 -43.56
N VAL A 193 -20.78 -2.60 -44.52
CA VAL A 193 -20.84 -3.33 -45.78
C VAL A 193 -19.62 -2.96 -46.62
N GLY A 194 -19.10 -3.97 -47.32
CA GLY A 194 -17.81 -3.98 -47.97
C GLY A 194 -17.60 -3.01 -49.13
N ARG A 195 -16.34 -2.97 -49.56
CA ARG A 195 -15.98 -2.72 -50.94
C ARG A 195 -14.72 -3.52 -51.27
N GLU A 196 -14.99 -4.67 -51.87
CA GLU A 196 -14.16 -5.31 -52.88
C GLU A 196 -13.96 -4.27 -54.01
N ASP A 197 -12.74 -4.02 -54.47
CA ASP A 197 -12.14 -4.58 -55.69
C ASP A 197 -11.16 -3.49 -56.23
N PRO A 198 -10.37 -3.70 -57.31
CA PRO A 198 -9.43 -4.78 -57.58
C PRO A 198 -8.08 -4.24 -58.16
N LEU A 199 -7.16 -5.19 -58.43
CA LEU A 199 -5.92 -5.12 -59.24
C LEU A 199 -4.66 -4.49 -58.63
#